data_AF-A0A1Z4N2X9-F1
#
_entry.id   AF-A0A1Z4N2X9-F1
#
_cell.length_a   1.000
_cell.length_b   1.000
_cell.length_c   1.000
_cell.angle_alpha   90.00
_cell.angle_beta   90.00
_cell.angle_gamma   90.00
#
_symmetry.space_group_name_H-M   'P 1'
#
loop_
_entity.id
_entity.type
_entity.pdbx_description
1 polymer ?
#
loop_
_entity_poly.entity_id
_entity_poly.type
_entity_poly.pdbx_seq_one_letter_code
_entity_poly.pdbx_strand_id
1 'polypeptide(L)'
;MAILDSESAQKNRLRFLNRASKSVSTGDALALFALGTFGLHLITFFILLLLYGSYSQLNKKAPPSLVQLETGKSIKVAPIGSLERTPQVILRFVSDTMTLMMNWSGTLPPSTVEEAAKPKPDPGVNISNREFRSSKITSAAWQASYALSEDFRKEFLKALAAITPSGVFQGKTQVVLVPLSIQSPIKIAEGKWKVKMVANLTIVAQDSNLGETIQFNKEIFVRAVVPPESPNQVDGLAAVIYQMRASGLEIYAIRDLAQENL
;
A
#
# COMPACT_ATOMS: atom_id res chain seq x y z
N MET A 1 -32.11 -99.56 -23.32
CA MET A 1 -31.29 -99.15 -24.48
C MET A 1 -32.03 -98.03 -25.19
N ALA A 2 -31.32 -96.94 -25.48
CA ALA A 2 -31.81 -95.57 -25.57
C ALA A 2 -32.69 -95.24 -26.78
N ILE A 3 -33.90 -94.71 -26.54
CA ILE A 3 -34.59 -93.74 -27.40
C ILE A 3 -35.41 -92.79 -26.49
N LEU A 4 -34.74 -92.04 -25.62
CA LEU A 4 -35.36 -90.97 -24.82
C LEU A 4 -34.32 -89.86 -24.60
N ASP A 5 -33.81 -89.23 -25.67
CA ASP A 5 -32.99 -88.02 -25.48
C ASP A 5 -32.90 -87.04 -26.67
N SER A 6 -33.68 -87.22 -27.74
CA SER A 6 -33.63 -86.28 -28.88
C SER A 6 -34.65 -85.15 -28.82
N GLU A 7 -35.78 -85.30 -28.10
CA GLU A 7 -36.82 -84.28 -28.05
C GLU A 7 -36.51 -83.12 -27.09
N SER A 8 -35.84 -83.40 -25.96
CA SER A 8 -35.54 -82.37 -24.93
C SER A 8 -34.47 -81.39 -25.40
N ALA A 9 -33.45 -81.88 -26.12
CA ALA A 9 -32.35 -81.08 -26.66
C ALA A 9 -32.81 -80.18 -27.81
N GLN A 10 -33.74 -80.63 -28.65
CA GLN A 10 -34.27 -79.85 -29.77
C GLN A 10 -35.26 -78.77 -29.29
N LYS A 11 -36.06 -79.05 -28.25
CA LYS A 11 -36.99 -78.09 -27.65
C LYS A 11 -36.27 -76.94 -26.92
N ASN A 12 -35.09 -77.20 -26.36
CA ASN A 12 -34.25 -76.16 -25.74
C ASN A 12 -33.39 -75.38 -26.75
N ARG A 13 -32.96 -76.00 -27.86
CA ARG A 13 -32.26 -75.30 -28.96
C ARG A 13 -33.16 -74.33 -29.73
N LEU A 14 -34.45 -74.64 -29.88
CA LEU A 14 -35.40 -73.79 -30.60
C LEU A 14 -35.91 -72.58 -29.79
N ARG A 15 -35.67 -72.53 -28.47
CA ARG A 15 -36.01 -71.38 -27.62
C ARG A 15 -34.99 -70.25 -27.66
N PHE A 16 -33.73 -70.55 -27.98
CA PHE A 16 -32.67 -69.53 -28.07
C PHE A 16 -32.69 -68.73 -29.38
N LEU A 17 -33.26 -69.29 -30.45
CA LEU A 17 -33.37 -68.63 -31.76
C LEU A 17 -34.70 -67.85 -31.93
N ASN A 18 -35.60 -67.92 -30.96
CA ASN A 18 -36.84 -67.15 -30.94
C ASN A 18 -36.80 -65.98 -29.95
N ARG A 19 -35.65 -65.30 -29.85
CA ARG A 19 -35.68 -63.86 -29.58
C ARG A 19 -36.14 -63.21 -30.88
N ALA A 20 -37.46 -63.19 -31.07
CA ALA A 20 -38.09 -62.39 -32.09
C ALA A 20 -37.36 -61.05 -32.14
N SER A 21 -36.83 -60.69 -33.31
CA SER A 21 -36.50 -59.30 -33.56
C SER A 21 -37.82 -58.56 -33.40
N LYS A 22 -38.05 -57.97 -32.22
CA LYS A 22 -39.13 -57.02 -32.04
C LYS A 22 -38.84 -55.94 -33.06
N SER A 23 -39.54 -55.97 -34.20
CA SER A 23 -39.52 -54.85 -35.14
C SER A 23 -40.00 -53.68 -34.31
N VAL A 24 -39.10 -52.74 -34.07
CA VAL A 24 -39.40 -51.54 -33.31
C VAL A 24 -40.56 -50.88 -34.04
N SER A 25 -41.74 -50.89 -33.42
CA SER A 25 -42.92 -50.21 -33.97
C SER A 25 -42.56 -48.74 -34.15
N THR A 26 -43.13 -48.06 -35.15
CA THR A 26 -42.89 -46.62 -35.36
C THR A 26 -43.12 -45.83 -34.06
N GLY A 27 -44.08 -46.25 -33.21
CA GLY A 27 -44.30 -45.68 -31.87
C GLY A 27 -43.15 -45.91 -30.88
N ASP A 28 -42.54 -47.11 -30.88
CA ASP A 28 -41.39 -47.44 -30.03
C ASP A 28 -40.12 -46.69 -30.48
N ALA A 29 -39.95 -46.49 -31.80
CA ALA A 29 -38.84 -45.73 -32.37
C ALA A 29 -38.96 -44.24 -32.05
N LEU A 30 -40.17 -43.67 -32.13
CA LEU A 30 -40.46 -42.29 -31.72
C LEU A 30 -40.25 -42.09 -30.22
N ALA A 31 -40.63 -43.06 -29.38
CA ALA A 31 -40.41 -43.00 -27.94
C ALA A 31 -38.91 -43.04 -27.58
N LEU A 32 -38.14 -43.92 -28.24
CA LEU A 32 -36.68 -43.97 -28.06
C LEU A 32 -35.99 -42.69 -28.52
N PHE A 33 -36.44 -42.11 -29.64
CA PHE A 33 -35.96 -40.81 -30.12
C PHE A 33 -36.28 -39.67 -29.16
N ALA A 34 -37.52 -39.63 -28.64
CA ALA A 34 -37.94 -38.64 -27.64
C ALA A 34 -37.12 -38.76 -26.34
N LEU A 35 -36.86 -39.99 -25.87
CA LEU A 35 -36.04 -40.23 -24.68
C LEU A 35 -34.57 -39.84 -24.89
N GLY A 36 -34.00 -40.17 -26.06
CA GLY A 36 -32.64 -39.80 -26.42
C GLY A 36 -32.46 -38.29 -26.56
N THR A 37 -33.40 -37.61 -27.23
CA THR A 37 -33.39 -36.15 -27.34
C THR A 37 -33.57 -35.48 -25.98
N PHE A 38 -34.48 -35.96 -25.12
CA PHE A 38 -34.64 -35.45 -23.76
C PHE A 38 -33.37 -35.62 -22.92
N GLY A 39 -32.72 -36.79 -22.98
CA GLY A 39 -31.44 -37.04 -22.31
C GLY A 39 -30.33 -36.10 -22.79
N LEU A 40 -30.24 -35.88 -24.11
CA LEU A 40 -29.30 -34.92 -24.68
C LEU A 40 -29.56 -33.49 -24.18
N HIS A 41 -30.83 -33.06 -24.12
CA HIS A 41 -31.20 -31.74 -23.59
C HIS A 41 -30.83 -31.60 -22.11
N LEU A 42 -30.99 -32.65 -21.32
CA LEU A 42 -30.60 -32.65 -19.91
C LEU A 42 -29.07 -32.46 -19.76
N ILE A 43 -28.28 -33.18 -20.57
CA ILE A 43 -26.82 -33.04 -20.61
C ILE A 43 -26.42 -31.62 -21.05
N THR A 44 -27.03 -31.10 -22.12
CA THR A 44 -26.79 -29.73 -22.58
C THR A 44 -27.12 -28.71 -21.52
N PHE A 45 -28.25 -28.87 -20.81
CA PHE A 45 -28.64 -28.01 -19.70
C PHE A 45 -27.61 -28.03 -18.56
N PHE A 46 -27.11 -29.21 -18.19
CA PHE A 46 -26.05 -29.33 -17.18
C PHE A 46 -24.75 -28.65 -17.62
N ILE A 47 -24.34 -28.79 -18.88
CA ILE A 47 -23.16 -28.11 -19.42
C ILE A 47 -23.35 -26.58 -19.37
N LEU A 48 -24.54 -26.09 -19.74
CA LEU A 48 -24.86 -24.66 -19.67
C LEU A 48 -24.83 -24.12 -18.24
N LEU A 49 -25.29 -24.89 -17.25
CA LEU A 49 -25.17 -24.53 -15.83
C LEU A 49 -23.71 -24.40 -15.38
N LEU A 50 -22.85 -25.34 -15.77
CA LEU A 50 -21.41 -25.29 -15.45
C LEU A 50 -20.73 -24.08 -16.12
N LEU A 51 -21.05 -23.81 -17.38
CA LEU A 51 -20.56 -22.64 -18.10
C LEU A 51 -21.02 -21.36 -17.41
N TYR A 52 -22.31 -21.24 -17.06
CA TYR A 52 -22.83 -20.08 -16.34
C TYR A 52 -22.11 -19.86 -15.00
N GLY A 53 -21.87 -20.92 -14.23
CA GLY A 53 -21.11 -20.84 -12.99
C GLY A 53 -19.68 -20.31 -13.21
N SER A 54 -18.99 -20.81 -14.23
CA SER A 54 -17.64 -20.36 -14.61
C SER A 54 -17.63 -18.88 -15.05
N TYR A 55 -18.56 -18.47 -15.91
CA TYR A 55 -18.69 -17.08 -16.37
C TYR A 55 -19.08 -16.12 -15.24
N SER A 56 -19.98 -16.54 -14.34
CA SER A 56 -20.37 -15.74 -13.17
C SER A 56 -19.18 -15.49 -12.23
N GLN A 57 -18.31 -16.48 -12.05
CA GLN A 57 -17.08 -16.33 -11.26
C GLN A 57 -16.08 -15.37 -11.93
N LEU A 58 -16.01 -15.34 -13.26
CA LEU A 58 -15.13 -14.43 -14.00
C LEU A 58 -15.63 -12.98 -13.95
N ASN A 59 -16.94 -12.77 -14.09
CA ASN A 59 -17.55 -11.44 -13.98
C ASN A 59 -17.44 -10.84 -12.56
N LYS A 60 -17.24 -11.68 -11.54
CA LYS A 60 -17.00 -11.22 -10.15
C LYS A 60 -15.55 -10.81 -9.89
N LYS A 61 -14.60 -11.13 -10.78
CA LYS A 61 -13.21 -10.69 -10.63
C LYS A 61 -13.10 -9.26 -11.16
N ALA A 62 -12.73 -8.33 -10.27
CA ALA A 62 -12.44 -6.96 -10.69
C ALA A 62 -11.33 -6.97 -11.77
N PRO A 63 -11.49 -6.21 -12.86
CA PRO A 63 -10.46 -6.12 -13.89
C PRO A 63 -9.15 -5.62 -13.26
N PRO A 64 -7.98 -6.17 -13.65
CA PRO A 64 -6.71 -5.72 -13.11
C PRO A 64 -6.51 -4.25 -13.50
N SER A 65 -6.23 -3.40 -12.51
CA SER A 65 -5.84 -2.01 -12.79
C SER A 65 -4.40 -2.01 -13.29
N LEU A 66 -4.18 -1.42 -14.46
CA LEU A 66 -2.84 -1.20 -15.01
C LEU A 66 -2.49 0.26 -14.81
N VAL A 67 -1.32 0.52 -14.23
CA VAL A 67 -0.75 1.86 -14.17
C VAL A 67 0.58 1.86 -14.91
N GLN A 68 0.81 2.89 -15.72
CA GLN A 68 2.07 3.13 -16.39
C GLN A 68 2.92 4.06 -15.51
N LEU A 69 4.13 3.63 -15.20
CA LEU A 69 5.10 4.42 -14.46
C LEU A 69 5.72 5.48 -15.38
N GLU A 70 6.29 6.53 -14.80
CA GLU A 70 7.08 7.54 -15.52
C GLU A 70 8.24 6.94 -16.36
N THR A 71 8.72 5.77 -15.96
CA THR A 71 9.73 4.99 -16.68
C THR A 71 9.20 4.30 -17.95
N GLY A 72 7.91 4.45 -18.26
CA GLY A 72 7.23 3.79 -19.38
C GLY A 72 6.79 2.35 -19.08
N LYS A 73 7.21 1.77 -17.95
CA LYS A 73 6.85 0.40 -17.53
C LYS A 73 5.40 0.34 -17.03
N SER A 74 4.63 -0.62 -17.54
CA SER A 74 3.29 -0.92 -17.01
C SER A 74 3.38 -1.96 -15.89
N ILE A 75 2.65 -1.73 -14.80
CA ILE A 75 2.53 -2.67 -13.69
C ILE A 75 1.06 -2.95 -13.38
N LYS A 76 0.77 -4.19 -12.95
CA LYS A 76 -0.54 -4.56 -12.41
C LYS A 76 -0.61 -4.12 -10.95
N VAL A 77 -1.66 -3.40 -10.59
CA VAL A 77 -1.92 -2.97 -9.22
C VAL A 77 -3.33 -3.37 -8.81
N ALA A 78 -3.51 -3.70 -7.53
CA ALA A 78 -4.84 -3.79 -6.95
C ALA A 78 -5.41 -2.36 -6.84
N PRO A 79 -6.63 -2.09 -7.34
CA PRO A 79 -7.23 -0.78 -7.16
C PRO A 79 -7.45 -0.53 -5.67
N ILE A 80 -7.04 0.65 -5.20
CA ILE A 80 -7.35 1.17 -3.87
C ILE A 80 -8.11 2.48 -4.02
N GLY A 81 -8.93 2.85 -3.03
CA GLY A 81 -9.64 4.13 -3.04
C GLY A 81 -8.69 5.32 -3.15
N SER A 82 -9.14 6.43 -3.74
CA SER A 82 -8.31 7.64 -3.91
C SER A 82 -7.80 8.22 -2.58
N LEU A 83 -8.56 8.01 -1.50
CA LEU A 83 -8.23 8.38 -0.13
C LEU A 83 -7.56 7.25 0.66
N GLU A 84 -7.32 6.07 0.08
CA GLU A 84 -6.68 4.96 0.76
C GLU A 84 -5.18 4.91 0.49
N ARG A 85 -4.40 4.51 1.49
CA ARG A 85 -2.97 4.25 1.36
C ARG A 85 -2.62 2.95 2.07
N THR A 86 -1.62 2.25 1.56
CA THR A 86 -1.13 1.04 2.23
C THR A 86 -0.38 1.42 3.52
N PRO A 87 -0.38 0.55 4.54
CA PRO A 87 0.37 0.77 5.77
C PRO A 87 1.84 1.13 5.53
N GLN A 88 2.48 0.49 4.54
CA GLN A 88 3.89 0.69 4.19
C GLN A 88 4.15 2.10 3.68
N VAL A 89 3.25 2.65 2.84
CA VAL A 89 3.37 4.03 2.32
C VAL A 89 3.26 5.04 3.46
N ILE A 90 2.30 4.84 4.36
CA ILE A 90 2.09 5.75 5.50
C ILE A 90 3.29 5.69 6.46
N LEU A 91 3.77 4.48 6.81
CA LEU A 91 4.93 4.31 7.69
C LEU A 91 6.18 4.96 7.12
N ARG A 92 6.45 4.73 5.83
CA ARG A 92 7.59 5.33 5.15
C ARG A 92 7.47 6.85 5.12
N PHE A 93 6.30 7.37 4.73
CA PHE A 93 6.05 8.80 4.73
C PHE A 93 6.30 9.44 6.11
N VAL A 94 5.77 8.84 7.18
CA VAL A 94 6.00 9.34 8.55
C VAL A 94 7.48 9.26 8.93
N SER A 95 8.14 8.11 8.71
CA SER A 95 9.55 7.92 9.05
C SER A 95 10.46 8.91 8.33
N ASP A 96 10.33 9.00 7.01
CA ASP A 96 11.17 9.86 6.15
C ASP A 96 10.94 11.34 6.52
N THR A 97 9.68 11.74 6.68
CA THR A 97 9.32 13.13 7.04
C THR A 97 9.85 13.51 8.42
N MET A 98 9.63 12.68 9.45
CA MET A 98 10.11 12.97 10.80
C MET A 98 11.64 12.96 10.88
N THR A 99 12.29 12.06 10.16
CA THR A 99 13.76 12.01 10.07
C THR A 99 14.30 13.30 9.47
N LEU A 100 13.74 13.77 8.34
CA LEU A 100 14.17 15.03 7.72
C LEU A 100 13.89 16.26 8.62
N MET A 101 12.82 16.24 9.40
CA MET A 101 12.48 17.34 10.32
C MET A 101 13.37 17.38 11.56
N MET A 102 13.77 16.22 12.09
CA MET A 102 14.40 16.11 13.42
C MET A 102 15.89 15.74 13.37
N ASN A 103 16.42 15.31 12.23
CA ASN A 103 17.86 15.15 12.05
C ASN A 103 18.49 16.49 11.65
N TRP A 104 19.34 17.01 12.53
CA TRP A 104 20.04 18.26 12.35
C TRP A 104 21.55 18.01 12.37
N SER A 105 22.13 17.78 11.20
CA SER A 105 23.57 17.48 11.06
C SER A 105 24.46 18.72 10.90
N GLY A 106 23.85 19.88 10.61
CA GLY A 106 24.58 21.09 10.22
C GLY A 106 25.08 21.10 8.78
N THR A 107 24.66 20.12 7.97
CA THR A 107 25.06 19.96 6.57
C THR A 107 23.83 19.82 5.67
N LEU A 108 23.95 20.27 4.43
CA LEU A 108 22.90 20.08 3.44
C LEU A 108 22.76 18.59 3.09
N PRO A 109 21.52 18.11 2.83
CA PRO A 109 21.31 16.76 2.29
C PRO A 109 22.11 16.60 0.98
N PRO A 110 22.94 15.55 0.86
CA PRO A 110 23.74 15.36 -0.34
C PRO A 110 22.83 14.97 -1.51
N SER A 111 23.00 15.65 -2.65
CA SER A 111 22.33 15.32 -3.91
C SER A 111 23.20 14.46 -4.83
N THR A 112 24.51 14.39 -4.58
CA THR A 112 25.47 13.57 -5.33
C THR A 112 26.42 12.80 -4.41
N VAL A 113 27.13 11.82 -4.97
CA VAL A 113 28.15 11.02 -4.24
C VAL A 113 29.29 11.91 -3.74
N GLU A 114 29.68 12.91 -4.53
CA GLU A 114 30.72 13.87 -4.18
C GLU A 114 30.30 14.75 -2.99
N GLU A 115 29.03 15.17 -2.96
CA GLU A 115 28.49 15.92 -1.82
C GLU A 115 28.37 15.06 -0.56
N ALA A 116 28.11 13.76 -0.71
CA ALA A 116 28.14 12.82 0.42
C ALA A 116 29.56 12.65 0.98
N ALA A 117 30.58 12.65 0.11
CA ALA A 117 31.98 12.58 0.51
C ALA A 117 32.51 13.91 1.09
N LYS A 118 31.95 15.05 0.67
CA LYS A 118 32.30 16.39 1.14
C LYS A 118 31.04 17.18 1.50
N PRO A 119 30.47 16.95 2.70
CA PRO A 119 29.25 17.60 3.13
C PRO A 119 29.38 19.13 3.13
N LYS A 120 28.43 19.81 2.49
CA LYS A 120 28.36 21.27 2.48
C LYS A 120 27.68 21.76 3.77
N PRO A 121 28.20 22.80 4.45
CA PRO A 121 27.53 23.39 5.61
C PRO A 121 26.12 23.88 5.26
N ASP A 122 25.17 23.65 6.16
CA ASP A 122 23.79 24.16 6.03
C ASP A 122 23.71 25.59 6.60
N PRO A 123 23.48 26.63 5.77
CA PRO A 123 23.30 27.99 6.27
C PRO A 123 22.02 28.14 7.11
N GLY A 124 21.09 27.19 6.99
CA GLY A 124 19.77 27.16 7.59
C GLY A 124 18.81 28.18 6.99
N VAL A 125 17.53 28.04 7.35
CA VAL A 125 16.44 28.89 6.89
C VAL A 125 15.90 29.70 8.06
N ASN A 126 15.87 31.02 7.89
CA ASN A 126 15.27 31.93 8.89
C ASN A 126 13.75 31.90 8.76
N ILE A 127 13.06 31.65 9.87
CA ILE A 127 11.60 31.70 9.97
C ILE A 127 11.10 32.92 10.77
N SER A 128 11.99 33.88 11.05
CA SER A 128 11.69 35.07 11.86
C SER A 128 10.59 35.94 11.24
N ASN A 129 9.55 36.19 12.03
CA ASN A 129 8.68 37.36 11.93
C ASN A 129 9.18 38.41 12.95
N ARG A 130 8.76 39.69 12.83
CA ARG A 130 9.19 40.85 13.65
C ARG A 130 9.19 40.63 15.18
N GLU A 131 8.53 39.60 15.68
CA GLU A 131 8.42 39.22 17.10
C GLU A 131 9.50 38.24 17.60
N PHE A 132 10.22 37.53 16.71
CA PHE A 132 11.14 36.46 17.09
C PHE A 132 12.60 36.79 16.72
N ARG A 133 13.44 37.01 17.74
CA ARG A 133 14.89 37.20 17.58
C ARG A 133 15.55 35.83 17.38
N SER A 134 16.01 35.56 16.16
CA SER A 134 16.67 34.32 15.72
C SER A 134 15.83 33.05 15.87
N SER A 135 15.11 32.72 14.80
CA SER A 135 14.43 31.43 14.64
C SER A 135 14.94 30.81 13.34
N LYS A 136 15.98 29.99 13.43
CA LYS A 136 16.58 29.32 12.28
C LYS A 136 16.34 27.82 12.40
N ILE A 137 16.03 27.18 11.29
CA ILE A 137 15.89 25.73 11.18
C ILE A 137 16.81 25.21 10.08
N THR A 138 17.05 23.90 10.04
CA THR A 138 17.80 23.29 8.94
C THR A 138 17.02 23.39 7.63
N SER A 139 17.74 23.43 6.52
CA SER A 139 17.15 23.46 5.18
C SER A 139 16.32 22.20 4.93
N ALA A 140 16.78 21.04 5.40
CA ALA A 140 16.05 19.78 5.33
C ALA A 140 14.71 19.83 6.10
N ALA A 141 14.72 20.38 7.32
CA ALA A 141 13.49 20.52 8.10
C ALA A 141 12.51 21.51 7.47
N TRP A 142 13.01 22.61 6.89
CA TRP A 142 12.18 23.55 6.14
C TRP A 142 11.52 22.89 4.93
N GLN A 143 12.27 22.12 4.15
CA GLN A 143 11.74 21.35 3.01
C GLN A 143 10.70 20.34 3.49
N ALA A 144 11.03 19.54 4.50
CA ALA A 144 10.14 18.52 5.04
C ALA A 144 8.84 19.12 5.60
N SER A 145 8.87 20.37 6.06
CA SER A 145 7.68 21.08 6.55
C SER A 145 6.55 21.18 5.52
N TYR A 146 6.83 21.05 4.22
CA TYR A 146 5.79 21.01 3.19
C TYR A 146 4.95 19.73 3.21
N ALA A 147 5.40 18.67 3.90
CA ALA A 147 4.58 17.50 4.20
C ALA A 147 3.57 17.74 5.34
N LEU A 148 3.62 18.90 6.01
CA LEU A 148 2.65 19.30 7.02
C LEU A 148 1.48 20.04 6.38
N SER A 149 0.28 19.94 6.94
CA SER A 149 -0.86 20.80 6.57
C SER A 149 -0.53 22.26 6.87
N GLU A 150 -0.98 23.18 6.02
CA GLU A 150 -0.60 24.61 6.11
C GLU A 150 -0.88 25.24 7.48
N ASP A 151 -2.07 24.96 8.04
CA ASP A 151 -2.49 25.49 9.35
C ASP A 151 -1.59 25.03 10.51
N PHE A 152 -1.06 23.81 10.41
CA PHE A 152 -0.17 23.22 11.41
C PHE A 152 1.29 23.64 11.20
N ARG A 153 1.73 23.75 9.93
CA ARG A 153 3.12 23.96 9.54
C ARG A 153 3.74 25.19 10.20
N LYS A 154 3.00 26.31 10.22
CA LYS A 154 3.52 27.59 10.74
C LYS A 154 3.88 27.49 12.23
N GLU A 155 2.98 26.95 13.04
CA GLU A 155 3.22 26.80 14.49
C GLU A 155 4.26 25.73 14.78
N PHE A 156 4.27 24.63 14.00
CA PHE A 156 5.31 23.60 14.10
C PHE A 156 6.71 24.19 13.84
N LEU A 157 6.88 24.97 12.77
CA LEU A 157 8.17 25.59 12.44
C LEU A 157 8.68 26.50 13.56
N LYS A 158 7.79 27.29 14.18
CA LYS A 158 8.15 28.14 15.33
C LYS A 158 8.65 27.30 16.51
N ALA A 159 7.91 26.24 16.86
CA ALA A 159 8.31 25.33 17.92
C ALA A 159 9.66 24.66 17.59
N LEU A 160 9.84 24.24 16.34
CA LEU A 160 11.07 23.62 15.87
C LEU A 160 12.27 24.56 15.99
N ALA A 161 12.14 25.83 15.58
CA ALA A 161 13.22 26.80 15.69
C ALA A 161 13.58 27.14 17.14
N ALA A 162 12.61 27.09 18.06
CA ALA A 162 12.86 27.31 19.48
C ALA A 162 13.71 26.19 20.10
N ILE A 163 13.63 24.97 19.56
CA ILE A 163 14.37 23.80 20.06
C ILE A 163 15.62 23.46 19.23
N THR A 164 15.81 24.09 18.07
CA THR A 164 16.98 23.82 17.20
C THR A 164 18.23 24.50 17.78
N PRO A 165 19.28 23.76 18.20
CA PRO A 165 20.48 24.37 18.76
C PRO A 165 21.22 25.19 17.71
N SER A 166 21.66 26.40 18.06
CA SER A 166 22.41 27.27 17.14
C SER A 166 23.77 26.67 16.71
N GLY A 167 24.33 25.77 17.53
CA GLY A 167 25.56 25.02 17.24
C GLY A 167 25.45 24.09 16.01
N VAL A 168 24.23 23.70 15.61
CA VAL A 168 23.97 22.93 14.39
C VAL A 168 24.54 23.63 13.17
N PHE A 169 24.24 24.91 13.00
CA PHE A 169 24.66 25.69 11.82
C PHE A 169 26.16 26.03 11.81
N GLN A 170 26.86 25.73 12.90
CA GLN A 170 28.32 25.88 13.02
C GLN A 170 29.05 24.53 12.91
N GLY A 171 28.31 23.42 12.72
CA GLY A 171 28.87 22.07 12.75
C GLY A 171 29.39 21.61 14.12
N LYS A 172 29.02 22.32 15.20
CA LYS A 172 29.46 22.02 16.57
C LYS A 172 28.50 21.09 17.32
N THR A 173 27.28 20.98 16.83
CA THR A 173 26.22 20.17 17.43
C THR A 173 25.51 19.40 16.34
N GLN A 174 25.20 18.13 16.61
CA GLN A 174 24.37 17.31 15.75
C GLN A 174 23.23 16.75 16.58
N VAL A 175 22.03 16.71 16.01
CA VAL A 175 20.86 16.06 16.61
C VAL A 175 20.39 14.97 15.68
N VAL A 176 20.18 13.77 16.20
CA VAL A 176 19.74 12.62 15.42
C VAL A 176 18.51 12.03 16.08
N LEU A 177 17.43 11.91 15.31
CA LEU A 177 16.27 11.11 15.66
C LEU A 177 16.63 9.64 15.51
N VAL A 178 16.49 8.89 16.59
CA VAL A 178 16.70 7.45 16.66
C VAL A 178 15.35 6.79 16.95
N PRO A 179 14.63 6.31 15.91
CA PRO A 179 13.39 5.57 16.10
C PRO A 179 13.65 4.26 16.84
N LEU A 180 12.92 4.02 17.93
CA LEU A 180 12.93 2.76 18.66
C LEU A 180 11.79 1.84 18.18
N SER A 181 10.62 2.44 17.92
CA SER A 181 9.46 1.74 17.39
C SER A 181 8.54 2.70 16.65
N ILE A 182 8.03 2.27 15.49
CA ILE A 182 6.95 2.96 14.77
C ILE A 182 5.82 1.95 14.60
N GLN A 183 4.71 2.17 15.29
CA GLN A 183 3.57 1.26 15.25
C GLN A 183 2.84 1.33 13.91
N SER A 184 2.18 0.23 13.53
CA SER A 184 1.37 0.18 12.32
C SER A 184 0.28 1.28 12.34
N PRO A 185 -0.01 1.92 11.18
CA PRO A 185 -1.01 2.98 11.11
C PRO A 185 -2.40 2.47 11.49
N ILE A 186 -3.05 3.16 12.41
CA ILE A 186 -4.43 2.90 12.83
C ILE A 186 -5.34 3.84 12.06
N LYS A 187 -6.26 3.29 11.27
CA LYS A 187 -7.26 4.09 10.56
C LYS A 187 -8.26 4.66 11.58
N ILE A 188 -8.43 5.98 11.57
CA ILE A 188 -9.31 6.70 12.51
C ILE A 188 -10.51 7.32 11.80
N ALA A 189 -10.42 7.56 10.49
CA ALA A 189 -11.52 7.94 9.62
C ALA A 189 -11.15 7.60 8.17
N GLU A 190 -12.07 7.84 7.23
CA GLU A 190 -11.75 7.78 5.80
C GLU A 190 -10.61 8.74 5.46
N GLY A 191 -9.58 8.21 4.78
CA GLY A 191 -8.37 8.95 4.46
C GLY A 191 -7.62 9.53 5.65
N LYS A 192 -7.82 9.04 6.89
CA LYS A 192 -7.11 9.52 8.08
C LYS A 192 -6.59 8.37 8.93
N TRP A 193 -5.34 8.52 9.35
CA TRP A 193 -4.63 7.54 10.17
C TRP A 193 -3.91 8.19 11.33
N LYS A 194 -3.65 7.39 12.36
CA LYS A 194 -2.80 7.70 13.49
C LYS A 194 -1.62 6.73 13.52
N VAL A 195 -0.42 7.26 13.72
CA VAL A 195 0.82 6.48 13.86
C VAL A 195 1.44 6.84 15.21
N LYS A 196 1.81 5.84 16.00
CA LYS A 196 2.56 6.04 17.25
C LYS A 196 4.05 5.82 16.97
N MET A 197 4.87 6.81 17.32
CA MET A 197 6.33 6.76 17.20
C MET A 197 6.94 6.88 18.59
N VAL A 198 7.78 5.92 18.96
CA VAL A 198 8.65 5.93 20.13
C VAL A 198 10.06 6.10 19.62
N ALA A 199 10.71 7.18 20.01
CA ALA A 199 12.03 7.54 19.50
C ALA A 199 12.80 8.35 20.54
N ASN A 200 14.09 8.53 20.29
CA ASN A 200 14.94 9.43 21.04
C ASN A 200 15.55 10.48 20.11
N LEU A 201 15.84 11.66 20.64
CA LEU A 201 16.74 12.63 20.03
C LEU A 201 18.07 12.54 20.75
N THR A 202 19.11 12.12 20.03
CA THR A 202 20.48 12.11 20.55
C THR A 202 21.19 13.38 20.08
N ILE A 203 21.65 14.17 21.03
CA ILE A 203 22.39 15.41 20.82
C ILE A 203 23.86 15.13 21.06
N VAL A 204 24.68 15.29 20.02
CA VAL A 204 26.13 15.14 20.07
C VAL A 204 26.75 16.52 19.90
N ALA A 205 27.51 16.97 20.90
CA ALA A 205 28.22 18.24 20.86
C ALA A 205 29.74 18.01 20.80
N GLN A 206 30.46 18.89 20.13
CA GLN A 206 31.91 18.77 19.92
C GLN A 206 32.73 18.74 21.23
N ASP A 207 32.19 19.33 22.30
CA ASP A 207 32.78 19.41 23.64
C ASP A 207 32.31 18.30 24.59
N SER A 208 31.32 17.50 24.19
CA SER A 208 30.76 16.41 25.00
C SER A 208 30.40 15.20 24.14
N ASN A 209 31.26 14.19 24.16
CA ASN A 209 31.07 12.92 23.46
C ASN A 209 30.06 11.98 24.16
N LEU A 210 29.53 12.35 25.33
CA LEU A 210 28.63 11.50 26.10
C LEU A 210 27.20 11.47 25.56
N GLY A 211 26.85 12.37 24.63
CA GLY A 211 25.58 12.37 23.89
C GLY A 211 24.35 12.51 24.78
N GLU A 212 23.76 13.70 24.87
CA GLU A 212 22.51 13.87 25.62
C GLU A 212 21.35 13.21 24.86
N THR A 213 20.47 12.48 25.56
CA THR A 213 19.34 11.80 24.95
C THR A 213 18.03 12.32 25.50
N ILE A 214 17.14 12.78 24.62
CA ILE A 214 15.81 13.30 24.95
C ILE A 214 14.76 12.35 24.38
N GLN A 215 13.77 11.95 25.18
CA GLN A 215 12.68 11.11 24.69
C GLN A 215 11.78 11.88 23.71
N PHE A 216 11.46 11.24 22.60
CA PHE A 216 10.64 11.80 21.52
C PHE A 216 9.49 10.84 21.17
N ASN A 217 8.58 10.67 22.12
CA ASN A 217 7.41 9.81 21.94
C ASN A 217 6.24 10.66 21.42
N LYS A 218 5.69 10.30 20.26
CA LYS A 218 4.69 11.10 19.55
C LYS A 218 3.55 10.26 18.97
N GLU A 219 2.35 10.82 19.00
CA GLU A 219 1.25 10.44 18.12
C GLU A 219 1.21 11.37 16.91
N ILE A 220 1.28 10.79 15.71
CA ILE A 220 1.36 11.51 14.45
C ILE A 220 0.08 11.22 13.67
N PHE A 221 -0.63 12.29 13.32
CA PHE A 221 -1.91 12.22 12.63
C PHE A 221 -1.73 12.58 11.15
N VAL A 222 -2.07 11.63 10.29
CA VAL A 222 -1.84 11.70 8.85
C VAL A 222 -3.17 11.69 8.12
N ARG A 223 -3.29 12.47 7.05
CA ARG A 223 -4.46 12.42 6.15
C ARG A 223 -4.06 12.33 4.69
N ALA A 224 -4.90 11.69 3.90
CA ALA A 224 -4.79 11.66 2.45
C ALA A 224 -5.13 13.04 1.87
N VAL A 225 -4.34 13.44 0.88
CA VAL A 225 -4.55 14.65 0.07
C VAL A 225 -4.33 14.31 -1.40
N VAL A 226 -4.82 15.18 -2.27
CA VAL A 226 -4.51 15.11 -3.70
C VAL A 226 -3.02 15.40 -3.86
N PRO A 227 -2.22 14.49 -4.45
CA PRO A 227 -0.84 14.78 -4.78
C PRO A 227 -0.76 15.98 -5.72
N PRO A 228 0.20 16.90 -5.53
CA PRO A 228 0.42 17.99 -6.47
C PRO A 228 0.84 17.44 -7.83
N GLU A 229 0.57 18.21 -8.89
CA GLU A 229 1.05 17.89 -10.23
C GLU A 229 2.58 17.92 -10.29
N SER A 230 3.15 17.05 -11.11
CA SER A 230 4.59 17.03 -11.34
C SER A 230 5.02 18.36 -11.97
N PRO A 231 6.01 19.06 -11.41
CA PRO A 231 6.46 20.33 -11.97
C PRO A 231 7.24 20.11 -13.27
N ASN A 232 7.12 21.06 -14.21
CA ASN A 232 7.86 21.04 -15.46
C ASN A 232 9.38 21.23 -15.26
N GLN A 233 9.79 21.80 -14.13
CA GLN A 233 11.16 22.01 -13.72
C GLN A 233 11.43 21.24 -12.42
N VAL A 234 12.59 20.60 -12.35
CA VAL A 234 12.96 19.70 -11.24
C VAL A 234 13.60 20.48 -10.07
N ASP A 235 13.73 21.80 -10.18
CA ASP A 235 14.30 22.68 -9.16
C ASP A 235 13.27 23.65 -8.55
N GLY A 236 13.65 24.21 -7.40
CA GLY A 236 12.85 25.21 -6.69
C GLY A 236 11.72 24.65 -5.83
N LEU A 237 10.85 25.56 -5.38
CA LEU A 237 9.83 25.27 -4.37
C LEU A 237 8.77 24.27 -4.85
N ALA A 238 8.35 24.33 -6.11
CA ALA A 238 7.37 23.41 -6.67
C ALA A 238 7.87 21.97 -6.63
N ALA A 239 9.15 21.74 -6.95
CA ALA A 239 9.79 20.44 -6.84
C ALA A 239 9.84 19.95 -5.39
N VAL A 240 10.16 20.81 -4.42
CA VAL A 240 10.13 20.44 -2.99
C VAL A 240 8.71 20.03 -2.56
N ILE A 241 7.69 20.82 -2.90
CA ILE A 241 6.30 20.51 -2.55
C ILE A 241 5.87 19.18 -3.19
N TYR A 242 6.21 18.97 -4.47
CA TYR A 242 5.94 17.73 -5.17
C TYR A 242 6.57 16.52 -4.48
N GLN A 243 7.88 16.57 -4.21
CA GLN A 243 8.60 15.46 -3.56
C GLN A 243 8.02 15.14 -2.19
N MET A 244 7.72 16.17 -1.38
CA MET A 244 7.20 15.97 -0.02
C MET A 244 5.75 15.47 0.02
N ARG A 245 4.96 15.67 -1.06
CA ARG A 245 3.54 15.30 -1.14
C ARG A 245 3.23 14.26 -2.23
N ALA A 246 4.24 13.68 -2.87
CA ALA A 246 4.06 12.71 -3.97
C ALA A 246 3.28 11.46 -3.54
N SER A 247 3.38 11.06 -2.27
CA SER A 247 2.58 9.97 -1.69
C SER A 247 1.10 10.33 -1.47
N GLY A 248 0.72 11.58 -1.71
CA GLY A 248 -0.63 12.11 -1.45
C GLY A 248 -1.01 12.02 0.03
N LEU A 249 -0.06 12.32 0.92
CA LEU A 249 -0.23 12.33 2.36
C LEU A 249 0.25 13.67 2.93
N GLU A 250 -0.36 14.10 4.03
CA GLU A 250 0.18 15.17 4.86
C GLU A 250 -0.05 14.88 6.35
N ILE A 251 0.83 15.41 7.19
CA ILE A 251 0.68 15.39 8.65
C ILE A 251 -0.09 16.64 9.07
N TYR A 252 -1.22 16.46 9.75
CA TYR A 252 -2.06 17.57 10.18
C TYR A 252 -2.03 17.82 11.69
N ALA A 253 -1.47 16.90 12.47
CA ALA A 253 -1.19 17.11 13.88
C ALA A 253 -0.10 16.17 14.37
N ILE A 254 0.68 16.63 15.35
CA ILE A 254 1.61 15.83 16.14
C ILE A 254 1.33 16.15 17.61
N ARG A 255 1.25 15.11 18.45
CA ARG A 255 0.98 15.23 19.88
C ARG A 255 1.95 14.35 20.65
N ASP A 256 2.19 14.67 21.91
CA ASP A 256 2.92 13.78 22.79
C ASP A 256 2.14 12.48 22.99
N LEU A 257 2.86 11.36 22.97
CA LEU A 257 2.28 10.07 23.33
C LEU A 257 2.01 10.09 24.84
N ALA A 258 0.74 10.00 25.22
CA ALA A 258 0.39 9.82 26.63
C ALA A 258 1.09 8.57 27.18
N GLN A 259 1.64 8.67 28.39
CA GLN A 259 2.17 7.51 29.13
C GLN A 259 1.01 6.57 29.50
N GLU A 260 0.48 5.83 28.54
CA GLU A 260 -0.25 4.60 28.83
C GLU A 260 0.78 3.47 28.84
N ASN A 261 1.33 3.21 30.04
CA ASN A 261 2.17 2.07 30.40
C ASN A 261 3.14 1.60 29.30
N LEU A 262 4.29 2.28 29.20
CA LEU A 262 5.48 1.73 28.56
C LEU A 262 5.91 0.42 29.25
#